data_AF-A0A815WDY7-F1
#
_entry.id   AF-A0A815WDY7-F1
#
_cell.length_a   1.000
_cell.length_b   1.000
_cell.length_c   1.000
_cell.angle_alpha   90.00
_cell.angle_beta   90.00
_cell.angle_gamma   90.00
#
_symmetry.space_group_name_H-M   'P 1'
#
loop_
_entity.id
_entity.type
_entity.pdbx_description
1 polymer ?
#
loop_
_entity_poly.entity_id
_entity_poly.type
_entity_poly.pdbx_seq_one_letter_code
_entity_poly.pdbx_strand_id
1 'polypeptide(L)'
;FLDYNVGRFDCSSSPNVCNDLYIFKKPAFILFKRNGHHEFYYGRQTSNDIAGFVRDNAFSPLRTLTPSDFPSVKTDSKPFIIDFFSPFCPPCMHLLPEFRKASKRVNDQVNFGTVDCTVHQQLCQQSGINSYPTTIMYNQSTQHYFHGQHQEQSIINFIDDILHPTVITLDNDLYIKLIENKNLTDMWLVDFFMPWCYPCQQLSGEWRTLSKFLKGIANVAQVDCTIQTELCQRQGVQSYPTIRLYPPNMDGKNFVLV
;
A
#
# COMPACT_ATOMS: atom_id res chain seq x y z
N PHE A 1 -10.86 12.07 -32.02
CA PHE A 1 -10.86 10.62 -31.73
C PHE A 1 -9.45 10.26 -31.29
N LEU A 2 -9.31 9.46 -30.23
CA LEU A 2 -8.00 8.97 -29.81
C LEU A 2 -7.63 7.80 -30.72
N ASP A 3 -6.58 7.96 -31.51
CA ASP A 3 -6.12 6.91 -32.42
C ASP A 3 -5.34 5.87 -31.63
N TYR A 4 -5.84 4.63 -31.64
CA TYR A 4 -5.20 3.45 -31.08
C TYR A 4 -4.87 2.49 -32.21
N ASN A 5 -3.64 1.98 -32.23
CA ASN A 5 -3.26 0.92 -33.15
C ASN A 5 -3.59 -0.43 -32.52
N VAL A 6 -4.26 -1.29 -33.26
CA VAL A 6 -4.54 -2.67 -32.86
C VAL A 6 -3.73 -3.59 -33.76
N GLY A 7 -3.00 -4.52 -33.16
CA GLY A 7 -2.16 -5.47 -33.88
C GLY A 7 -2.23 -6.86 -33.27
N ARG A 8 -1.85 -7.86 -34.06
CA ARG A 8 -1.62 -9.23 -33.60
C ARG A 8 -0.14 -9.53 -33.70
N PHE A 9 0.38 -10.21 -32.70
CA PHE A 9 1.76 -10.68 -32.68
C PHE A 9 1.80 -12.20 -32.54
N ASP A 10 2.62 -12.85 -33.35
CA ASP A 10 2.83 -14.30 -33.29
C ASP A 10 4.11 -14.61 -32.51
N CYS A 11 3.96 -15.03 -31.27
CA CYS A 11 5.09 -15.42 -30.42
C CYS A 11 5.94 -16.57 -30.98
N SER A 12 5.41 -17.39 -31.90
CA SER A 12 6.20 -18.46 -32.52
C SER A 12 7.25 -17.92 -33.49
N SER A 13 6.97 -16.76 -34.12
CA SER A 13 7.89 -16.10 -35.05
C SER A 13 9.04 -15.36 -34.34
N SER A 14 8.84 -14.95 -33.10
CA SER A 14 9.83 -14.20 -32.31
C SER A 14 9.61 -14.46 -30.81
N PRO A 15 10.05 -15.63 -30.29
CA PRO A 15 9.77 -16.04 -28.91
C PRO A 15 10.32 -15.10 -27.86
N ASN A 16 11.50 -14.50 -28.12
CA ASN A 16 12.18 -13.61 -27.18
C ASN A 16 11.31 -12.39 -26.82
N VAL A 17 10.64 -11.78 -27.80
CA VAL A 17 9.73 -10.63 -27.55
C VAL A 17 8.63 -11.00 -26.54
N CYS A 18 8.06 -12.19 -26.67
CA CYS A 18 7.04 -12.66 -25.73
C CYS A 18 7.62 -13.09 -24.39
N ASN A 19 8.84 -13.64 -24.36
CA ASN A 19 9.51 -14.03 -23.12
C ASN A 19 9.93 -12.81 -22.28
N ASP A 20 10.41 -11.75 -22.93
CA ASP A 20 10.81 -10.49 -22.29
C ASP A 20 9.59 -9.77 -21.67
N LEU A 21 8.40 -9.99 -22.25
CA LEU A 21 7.11 -9.54 -21.72
C LEU A 21 6.44 -10.59 -20.80
N TYR A 22 7.10 -11.70 -20.50
CA TYR A 22 6.61 -12.78 -19.64
C TYR A 22 5.26 -13.40 -20.08
N ILE A 23 5.04 -13.53 -21.41
CA ILE A 23 3.82 -14.07 -22.01
C ILE A 23 3.90 -15.60 -22.13
N PHE A 24 3.61 -16.29 -21.03
CA PHE A 24 3.61 -17.76 -21.01
C PHE A 24 2.25 -18.38 -21.40
N LYS A 25 1.15 -17.71 -21.07
CA LYS A 25 -0.21 -18.13 -21.43
C LYS A 25 -0.70 -17.36 -22.66
N LYS A 26 -1.27 -18.08 -23.63
CA LYS A 26 -1.73 -17.52 -24.91
C LYS A 26 -3.19 -17.93 -25.18
N PRO A 27 -4.01 -17.09 -25.85
CA PRO A 27 -3.69 -15.72 -26.26
C PRO A 27 -3.61 -14.77 -25.05
N ALA A 28 -2.79 -13.72 -25.17
CA ALA A 28 -2.69 -12.62 -24.21
C ALA A 28 -3.02 -11.31 -24.91
N PHE A 29 -3.74 -10.43 -24.22
CA PHE A 29 -4.10 -9.10 -24.70
C PHE A 29 -3.38 -8.07 -23.84
N ILE A 30 -2.62 -7.20 -24.49
CA ILE A 30 -1.76 -6.23 -23.82
C ILE A 30 -2.09 -4.85 -24.36
N LEU A 31 -2.30 -3.90 -23.45
CA LEU A 31 -2.38 -2.49 -23.76
C LEU A 31 -1.00 -1.87 -23.55
N PHE A 32 -0.32 -1.50 -24.63
CA PHE A 32 0.87 -0.68 -24.58
C PHE A 32 0.49 0.81 -24.55
N LYS A 33 1.06 1.54 -23.60
CA LYS A 33 0.75 2.96 -23.33
C LYS A 33 1.82 3.85 -23.94
N ARG A 34 1.47 5.12 -24.16
CA ARG A 34 2.36 6.12 -24.78
C ARG A 34 3.62 6.41 -23.97
N ASN A 35 3.59 6.20 -22.65
CA ASN A 35 4.73 6.35 -21.75
C ASN A 35 5.62 5.10 -21.69
N GLY A 36 5.40 4.10 -22.56
CA GLY A 36 6.18 2.86 -22.61
C GLY A 36 5.76 1.79 -21.61
N HIS A 37 4.84 2.10 -20.68
CA HIS A 37 4.27 1.10 -19.79
C HIS A 37 3.21 0.24 -20.48
N HIS A 38 2.86 -0.88 -19.86
CA HIS A 38 1.81 -1.75 -20.37
C HIS A 38 0.96 -2.33 -19.24
N GLU A 39 -0.20 -2.86 -19.63
CA GLU A 39 -1.08 -3.64 -18.77
C GLU A 39 -1.64 -4.85 -19.53
N PHE A 40 -1.79 -5.97 -18.82
CA PHE A 40 -2.48 -7.16 -19.33
C PHE A 40 -4.00 -7.06 -19.12
N TYR A 41 -4.75 -7.54 -20.11
CA TYR A 41 -6.20 -7.68 -20.03
C TYR A 41 -6.60 -9.11 -19.68
N TYR A 42 -7.33 -9.25 -18.57
CA TYR A 42 -7.74 -10.53 -17.99
C TYR A 42 -9.26 -10.80 -18.10
N GLY A 43 -10.01 -9.89 -18.72
CA GLY A 43 -11.48 -9.98 -18.81
C GLY A 43 -11.98 -10.87 -19.95
N ARG A 44 -13.27 -10.75 -20.25
CA ARG A 44 -13.92 -11.47 -21.35
C ARG A 44 -13.36 -11.01 -22.70
N GLN A 45 -13.04 -11.96 -23.57
CA GLN A 45 -12.41 -11.68 -24.86
C GLN A 45 -13.44 -11.29 -25.94
N THR A 46 -14.30 -10.30 -25.64
CA THR A 46 -15.20 -9.69 -26.61
C THR A 46 -14.62 -8.37 -27.11
N SER A 47 -14.93 -7.99 -28.35
CA SER A 47 -14.48 -6.72 -28.92
C SER A 47 -14.92 -5.52 -28.06
N ASN A 48 -16.13 -5.57 -27.51
CA ASN A 48 -16.70 -4.48 -26.73
C ASN A 48 -16.02 -4.34 -25.37
N ASP A 49 -15.77 -5.46 -24.67
CA ASP A 49 -15.08 -5.44 -23.37
C ASP A 49 -13.61 -4.99 -23.52
N ILE A 50 -12.91 -5.46 -24.57
CA ILE A 50 -11.52 -5.04 -24.86
C ILE A 50 -11.46 -3.56 -25.26
N ALA A 51 -12.37 -3.10 -26.12
CA ALA A 51 -12.43 -1.70 -26.52
C ALA A 51 -12.75 -0.77 -25.34
N GLY A 52 -13.63 -1.20 -24.42
CA GLY A 52 -13.87 -0.52 -23.15
C GLY A 52 -12.58 -0.40 -22.33
N PHE A 53 -11.90 -1.52 -22.11
CA PHE A 53 -10.63 -1.54 -21.38
C PHE A 53 -9.58 -0.58 -21.96
N VAL A 54 -9.39 -0.58 -23.29
CA VAL A 54 -8.42 0.31 -23.95
C VAL A 54 -8.82 1.77 -23.76
N ARG A 55 -10.08 2.13 -24.04
CA ARG A 55 -10.56 3.52 -23.93
C ARG A 55 -10.40 4.06 -22.51
N ASP A 56 -10.68 3.24 -21.51
CA ASP A 56 -10.66 3.69 -20.12
C ASP A 56 -9.23 3.79 -19.58
N ASN A 57 -8.28 2.98 -20.06
CA ASN A 57 -7.00 2.77 -19.38
C ASN A 57 -5.76 3.16 -20.18
N ALA A 58 -5.90 3.60 -21.44
CA ALA A 58 -4.77 4.06 -22.25
C ALA A 58 -3.94 5.18 -21.60
N PHE A 59 -4.58 6.00 -20.76
CA PHE A 59 -3.96 7.11 -20.02
C PHE A 59 -3.87 6.87 -18.51
N SER A 60 -4.23 5.67 -18.04
CA SER A 60 -4.03 5.29 -16.64
C SER A 60 -2.54 5.28 -16.32
N PRO A 61 -2.10 5.78 -15.16
CA PRO A 61 -0.71 5.66 -14.72
C PRO A 61 -0.34 4.27 -14.18
N LEU A 62 -1.31 3.35 -14.03
CA LEU A 62 -1.04 1.98 -13.59
C LEU A 62 -0.10 1.25 -14.56
N ARG A 63 0.88 0.50 -14.07
CA ARG A 63 1.78 -0.30 -14.91
C ARG A 63 1.96 -1.71 -14.37
N THR A 64 2.16 -2.67 -15.27
CA THR A 64 2.67 -3.99 -14.89
C THR A 64 4.15 -3.85 -14.49
N LEU A 65 4.49 -4.36 -13.31
CA LEU A 65 5.86 -4.39 -12.79
C LEU A 65 6.42 -5.81 -12.88
N THR A 66 7.72 -5.87 -13.13
CA THR A 66 8.51 -7.09 -13.27
C THR A 66 9.71 -7.04 -12.31
N PRO A 67 10.46 -8.14 -12.14
CA PRO A 67 11.64 -8.16 -11.27
C PRO A 67 12.69 -7.08 -11.59
N SER A 68 12.80 -6.62 -12.85
CA SER A 68 13.74 -5.55 -13.22
C SER A 68 13.32 -4.17 -12.71
N ASP A 69 12.04 -3.96 -12.41
CA ASP A 69 11.54 -2.67 -11.90
C ASP A 69 11.73 -2.54 -10.39
N PHE A 70 11.77 -3.66 -9.67
CA PHE A 70 11.77 -3.69 -8.19
C PHE A 70 12.96 -3.01 -7.48
N PRO A 71 14.17 -2.96 -8.04
CA PRO A 71 15.24 -2.15 -7.45
C PRO A 71 14.85 -0.67 -7.29
N SER A 72 14.09 -0.12 -8.25
CA SER A 72 13.62 1.28 -8.19
C SER A 72 12.48 1.48 -7.18
N VAL A 73 11.61 0.48 -7.00
CA VAL A 73 10.46 0.54 -6.07
C VAL A 73 10.87 0.95 -4.65
N LYS A 74 12.03 0.50 -4.17
CA LYS A 74 12.52 0.76 -2.80
C LYS A 74 13.38 2.01 -2.67
N THR A 75 13.79 2.62 -3.78
CA THR A 75 14.79 3.70 -3.81
C THR A 75 14.26 4.98 -4.44
N ASP A 76 13.14 4.93 -5.17
CA ASP A 76 12.52 6.10 -5.78
C ASP A 76 12.04 7.10 -4.72
N SER A 77 12.24 8.38 -5.03
CA SER A 77 11.70 9.51 -4.27
C SER A 77 10.17 9.54 -4.25
N LYS A 78 9.53 9.08 -5.33
CA LYS A 78 8.09 8.95 -5.46
C LYS A 78 7.67 7.55 -4.97
N PRO A 79 6.84 7.45 -3.92
CA PRO A 79 6.38 6.17 -3.41
C PRO A 79 5.72 5.31 -4.48
N PHE A 80 5.80 3.99 -4.32
CA PHE A 80 5.08 3.03 -5.14
C PHE A 80 3.96 2.40 -4.34
N ILE A 81 2.75 2.35 -4.88
CA ILE A 81 1.70 1.45 -4.41
C ILE A 81 1.57 0.29 -5.39
N ILE A 82 1.73 -0.92 -4.88
CA ILE A 82 1.82 -2.15 -5.68
C ILE A 82 0.74 -3.12 -5.22
N ASP A 83 -0.08 -3.58 -6.17
CA ASP A 83 -0.99 -4.70 -5.97
C ASP A 83 -0.33 -6.02 -6.42
N PHE A 84 -0.04 -6.91 -5.48
CA PHE A 84 0.43 -8.26 -5.73
C PHE A 84 -0.77 -9.19 -5.84
N PHE A 85 -0.98 -9.74 -7.04
CA PHE A 85 -2.23 -10.39 -7.37
C PHE A 85 -2.04 -11.68 -8.18
N SER A 86 -3.16 -12.37 -8.39
CA SER A 86 -3.28 -13.49 -9.32
C SER A 86 -4.50 -13.28 -10.23
N PRO A 87 -4.41 -13.55 -11.54
CA PRO A 87 -5.55 -13.43 -12.44
C PRO A 87 -6.64 -14.49 -12.19
N PHE A 88 -6.38 -15.50 -11.36
CA PHE A 88 -7.35 -16.53 -10.97
C PHE A 88 -7.99 -16.28 -9.60
N CYS A 89 -7.76 -15.11 -9.02
CA CYS A 89 -8.28 -14.71 -7.72
C CYS A 89 -9.45 -13.72 -7.91
N PRO A 90 -10.70 -14.12 -7.61
CA PRO A 90 -11.85 -13.24 -7.81
C PRO A 90 -11.76 -11.90 -7.04
N PRO A 91 -11.33 -11.86 -5.76
CA PRO A 91 -11.13 -10.60 -5.05
C PRO A 91 -10.10 -9.68 -5.72
N CYS A 92 -9.05 -10.25 -6.32
CA CYS A 92 -8.04 -9.52 -7.08
C CYS A 92 -8.64 -8.88 -8.34
N MET A 93 -9.45 -9.65 -9.07
CA MET A 93 -10.13 -9.17 -10.26
C MET A 93 -11.18 -8.09 -9.94
N HIS A 94 -11.71 -8.07 -8.71
CA HIS A 94 -12.56 -6.98 -8.21
C HIS A 94 -11.74 -5.74 -7.82
N LEU A 95 -10.57 -5.90 -7.22
CA LEU A 95 -9.70 -4.80 -6.81
C LEU A 95 -9.07 -4.07 -8.01
N LEU A 96 -8.61 -4.79 -9.03
CA LEU A 96 -7.90 -4.23 -10.17
C LEU A 96 -8.59 -3.04 -10.87
N PRO A 97 -9.91 -3.05 -11.18
CA PRO A 97 -10.58 -1.87 -11.72
C PRO A 97 -10.64 -0.70 -10.73
N GLU A 98 -10.82 -0.95 -9.43
CA GLU A 98 -10.81 0.09 -8.39
C GLU A 98 -9.43 0.71 -8.23
N PHE A 99 -8.37 -0.11 -8.30
CA PHE A 99 -6.98 0.31 -8.28
C PHE A 99 -6.62 1.21 -9.48
N ARG A 100 -7.16 0.90 -10.67
CA ARG A 100 -7.04 1.77 -11.86
C ARG A 100 -7.78 3.09 -11.71
N LYS A 101 -8.95 3.11 -11.06
CA LYS A 101 -9.67 4.36 -10.82
C LYS A 101 -8.90 5.24 -9.84
N ALA A 102 -8.42 4.65 -8.74
CA ALA A 102 -7.56 5.33 -7.78
C ALA A 102 -6.31 5.91 -8.44
N SER A 103 -5.63 5.14 -9.31
CA SER A 103 -4.43 5.62 -10.01
C SER A 103 -4.68 6.85 -10.87
N LYS A 104 -5.87 7.00 -11.46
CA LYS A 104 -6.24 8.20 -12.26
C LYS A 104 -6.58 9.41 -11.41
N ARG A 105 -7.06 9.21 -10.17
CA ARG A 105 -7.47 10.29 -9.26
C ARG A 105 -6.34 10.78 -8.36
N VAL A 106 -5.46 9.88 -7.96
CA VAL A 106 -4.24 10.26 -7.26
C VAL A 106 -3.38 10.97 -8.29
N ASN A 107 -3.12 12.26 -8.03
CA ASN A 107 -2.21 13.07 -8.83
C ASN A 107 -0.84 12.38 -8.95
N ASP A 108 0.11 13.01 -9.63
CA ASP A 108 1.47 12.48 -9.85
C ASP A 108 2.35 12.45 -8.56
N GLN A 109 1.81 11.99 -7.43
CA GLN A 109 2.45 11.85 -6.12
C GLN A 109 2.88 10.40 -5.83
N VAL A 110 2.29 9.41 -6.51
CA VAL A 110 2.54 7.98 -6.26
C VAL A 110 2.58 7.22 -7.58
N ASN A 111 3.52 6.29 -7.69
CA ASN A 111 3.61 5.33 -8.78
C ASN A 111 2.68 4.14 -8.53
N PHE A 112 1.85 3.76 -9.50
CA PHE A 112 0.94 2.61 -9.37
C PHE A 112 1.46 1.40 -10.13
N GLY A 113 1.59 0.26 -9.45
CA GLY A 113 2.09 -0.98 -10.03
C GLY A 113 1.20 -2.20 -9.74
N THR A 114 1.23 -3.18 -10.63
CA THR A 114 0.70 -4.53 -10.36
C THR A 114 1.77 -5.58 -10.62
N VAL A 115 1.83 -6.61 -9.79
CA VAL A 115 2.70 -7.78 -9.99
C VAL A 115 1.84 -9.03 -10.06
N ASP A 116 1.93 -9.74 -11.19
CA ASP A 116 1.29 -11.05 -11.34
C ASP A 116 2.17 -12.12 -10.67
N CYS A 117 1.74 -12.60 -9.51
CA CYS A 117 2.48 -13.60 -8.73
C CYS A 117 2.40 -15.00 -9.32
N THR A 118 1.53 -15.25 -10.31
CA THR A 118 1.56 -16.53 -11.07
C THR A 118 2.73 -16.58 -12.04
N VAL A 119 3.21 -15.41 -12.46
CA VAL A 119 4.37 -15.22 -13.34
C VAL A 119 5.65 -15.01 -12.53
N HIS A 120 5.61 -14.13 -11.53
CA HIS A 120 6.79 -13.71 -10.75
C HIS A 120 6.79 -14.29 -9.32
N GLN A 121 6.69 -15.61 -9.22
CA GLN A 121 6.58 -16.32 -7.93
C GLN A 121 7.71 -15.97 -6.95
N GLN A 122 8.97 -15.99 -7.44
CA GLN A 122 10.14 -15.69 -6.61
C GLN A 122 10.11 -14.27 -6.04
N LEU A 123 9.69 -13.29 -6.86
CA LEU A 123 9.56 -11.90 -6.44
C LEU A 123 8.49 -11.73 -5.34
N CYS A 124 7.34 -12.38 -5.51
CA CYS A 124 6.28 -12.34 -4.51
C CYS A 124 6.68 -13.04 -3.21
N GLN A 125 7.37 -14.18 -3.28
CA GLN A 125 7.94 -14.85 -2.10
C GLN A 125 8.96 -13.96 -1.37
N GLN A 126 9.91 -13.35 -2.10
CA GLN A 126 10.89 -12.42 -1.53
C GLN A 126 10.25 -11.15 -0.94
N SER A 127 9.07 -10.77 -1.44
CA SER A 127 8.28 -9.65 -0.93
C SER A 127 7.35 -10.06 0.22
N GLY A 128 7.39 -11.32 0.67
CA GLY A 128 6.59 -11.82 1.79
C GLY A 128 5.10 -11.98 1.49
N ILE A 129 4.72 -12.10 0.22
CA ILE A 129 3.31 -12.19 -0.19
C ILE A 129 2.78 -13.60 0.06
N ASN A 130 1.85 -13.72 1.01
CA ASN A 130 1.27 -15.01 1.43
C ASN A 130 -0.19 -15.20 1.00
N SER A 131 -0.85 -14.14 0.52
CA SER A 131 -2.24 -14.16 0.08
C SER A 131 -2.48 -13.13 -1.02
N TYR A 132 -3.57 -13.29 -1.76
CA TYR A 132 -3.95 -12.39 -2.85
C TYR A 132 -5.38 -11.85 -2.67
N PRO A 133 -5.63 -10.56 -3.02
CA PRO A 133 -4.61 -9.57 -3.32
C PRO A 133 -3.86 -9.16 -2.04
N THR A 134 -2.61 -8.72 -2.19
CA THR A 134 -1.88 -8.00 -1.15
C THR A 134 -1.40 -6.69 -1.75
N THR A 135 -1.91 -5.57 -1.26
CA THR A 135 -1.50 -4.24 -1.71
C THR A 135 -0.54 -3.62 -0.69
N ILE A 136 0.64 -3.18 -1.16
CA ILE A 136 1.68 -2.59 -0.33
C ILE A 136 2.11 -1.25 -0.94
N MET A 137 2.19 -0.22 -0.10
CA MET A 137 2.85 1.03 -0.46
C MET A 137 4.28 1.04 0.07
N TYR A 138 5.23 1.19 -0.84
CA TYR A 138 6.64 1.39 -0.58
C TYR A 138 6.93 2.88 -0.60
N ASN A 139 7.27 3.42 0.56
CA ASN A 139 7.82 4.77 0.68
C ASN A 139 9.29 4.61 1.07
N GLN A 140 10.16 4.63 0.06
CA GLN A 140 11.57 4.24 0.19
C GLN A 140 11.69 2.81 0.76
N SER A 141 12.43 2.62 1.85
CA SER A 141 12.58 1.33 2.53
C SER A 141 11.36 0.93 3.36
N THR A 142 10.43 1.85 3.64
CA THR A 142 9.29 1.61 4.52
C THR A 142 8.14 0.99 3.75
N GLN A 143 7.55 -0.07 4.31
CA GLN A 143 6.40 -0.77 3.75
C GLN A 143 5.14 -0.46 4.57
N HIS A 144 4.07 -0.11 3.88
CA HIS A 144 2.75 0.09 4.46
C HIS A 144 1.76 -0.84 3.80
N TYR A 145 1.14 -1.73 4.58
CA TYR A 145 0.18 -2.70 4.09
C TYR A 145 -1.22 -2.08 4.04
N PHE A 146 -1.93 -2.32 2.94
CA PHE A 146 -3.32 -1.90 2.80
C PHE A 146 -4.26 -3.01 3.28
N HIS A 147 -5.06 -2.69 4.31
CA HIS A 147 -6.07 -3.59 4.89
C HIS A 147 -7.51 -3.08 4.71
N GLY A 148 -7.70 -2.03 3.91
CA GLY A 148 -9.00 -1.42 3.66
C GLY A 148 -9.87 -2.24 2.71
N GLN A 149 -11.09 -1.75 2.48
CA GLN A 149 -12.00 -2.33 1.49
C GLN A 149 -11.44 -2.20 0.07
N HIS A 150 -11.73 -3.16 -0.81
CA HIS A 150 -11.30 -3.14 -2.22
C HIS A 150 -12.14 -2.15 -3.05
N GLN A 151 -12.06 -0.87 -2.70
CA GLN A 151 -12.80 0.23 -3.32
C GLN A 151 -11.84 1.39 -3.61
N GLU A 152 -12.11 2.13 -4.68
CA GLU A 152 -11.32 3.29 -5.11
C GLU A 152 -11.03 4.25 -3.94
N GLN A 153 -12.06 4.64 -3.19
CA GLN A 153 -11.91 5.64 -2.12
C GLN A 153 -11.05 5.14 -0.96
N SER A 154 -11.13 3.85 -0.62
CA SER A 154 -10.30 3.28 0.45
C SER A 154 -8.82 3.30 0.09
N ILE A 155 -8.48 3.05 -1.17
CA ILE A 155 -7.09 3.13 -1.67
C ILE A 155 -6.59 4.58 -1.63
N ILE A 156 -7.40 5.53 -2.08
CA ILE A 156 -7.06 6.97 -2.07
C ILE A 156 -6.83 7.45 -0.62
N ASN A 157 -7.72 7.10 0.30
CA ASN A 157 -7.58 7.47 1.71
C ASN A 157 -6.31 6.88 2.31
N PHE A 158 -6.02 5.62 2.03
CA PHE A 158 -4.81 4.97 2.50
C PHE A 158 -3.54 5.67 1.98
N ILE A 159 -3.51 6.07 0.71
CA ILE A 159 -2.38 6.82 0.14
C ILE A 159 -2.24 8.18 0.83
N ASP A 160 -3.33 8.92 0.98
CA ASP A 160 -3.34 10.21 1.68
C ASP A 160 -2.82 10.08 3.12
N ASP A 161 -3.26 9.06 3.84
CA ASP A 161 -2.83 8.78 5.21
C ASP A 161 -1.31 8.52 5.33
N ILE A 162 -0.68 7.95 4.30
CA ILE A 162 0.76 7.69 4.28
C ILE A 162 1.55 8.94 3.86
N LEU A 163 1.03 9.70 2.90
CA LEU A 163 1.69 10.93 2.44
C LEU A 163 1.55 12.09 3.43
N HIS A 164 0.46 12.13 4.19
CA HIS A 164 0.14 13.18 5.15
C HIS A 164 -0.17 12.58 6.53
N PRO A 165 0.82 11.95 7.20
CA PRO A 165 0.59 11.23 8.44
C PRO A 165 0.14 12.20 9.55
N THR A 166 -0.97 11.85 10.21
CA THR A 166 -1.46 12.56 11.41
C THR A 166 -1.03 11.88 12.71
N VAL A 167 -0.59 10.63 12.64
CA VAL A 167 -0.04 9.87 13.77
C VAL A 167 1.43 10.21 13.93
N ILE A 168 1.82 10.62 15.13
CA ILE A 168 3.22 10.98 15.44
C ILE A 168 3.98 9.72 15.84
N THR A 169 5.07 9.41 15.14
CA THR A 169 6.00 8.36 15.58
C THR A 169 6.92 8.93 16.67
N LEU A 170 6.91 8.31 17.85
CA LEU A 170 7.72 8.72 18.99
C LEU A 170 8.96 7.83 19.08
N ASP A 171 10.14 8.46 19.02
CA ASP A 171 11.36 7.89 19.59
C ASP A 171 11.44 8.21 21.09
N ASN A 172 12.51 7.77 21.75
CA ASN A 172 12.73 8.04 23.17
C ASN A 172 12.67 9.54 23.52
N ASP A 173 13.27 10.40 22.71
CA ASP A 173 13.42 11.82 23.04
C ASP A 173 12.10 12.57 22.84
N LEU A 174 11.39 12.28 21.75
CA LEU A 174 10.03 12.77 21.52
C LEU A 174 9.06 12.24 22.57
N TYR A 175 9.21 10.99 23.02
CA TYR A 175 8.38 10.43 24.08
C TYR A 175 8.57 11.22 25.39
N ILE A 176 9.81 11.45 25.81
CA ILE A 176 10.11 12.26 27.01
C ILE A 176 9.52 13.66 26.86
N LYS A 177 9.71 14.29 25.70
CA LYS A 177 9.26 15.67 25.45
C LYS A 177 7.74 15.80 25.39
N LEU A 178 7.06 14.92 24.67
CA LEU A 178 5.64 15.06 24.31
C LEU A 178 4.70 14.29 25.24
N ILE A 179 5.21 13.28 25.96
CA ILE A 179 4.40 12.43 26.84
C ILE A 179 4.79 12.64 28.30
N GLU A 180 6.07 12.48 28.66
CA GLU A 180 6.50 12.61 30.06
C GLU A 180 6.48 14.06 30.55
N ASN A 181 6.91 14.99 29.69
CA ASN A 181 6.91 16.44 29.95
C ASN A 181 5.79 17.18 29.19
N LYS A 182 4.66 16.51 28.96
CA LYS A 182 3.54 17.07 28.19
C LYS A 182 2.93 18.30 28.87
N ASN A 183 2.27 19.17 28.09
CA ASN A 183 1.48 20.22 28.71
C ASN A 183 0.29 19.61 29.47
N LEU A 184 -0.09 20.25 30.57
CA LEU A 184 -1.19 19.77 31.41
C LEU A 184 -2.53 19.71 30.68
N THR A 185 -2.70 20.49 29.61
CA THR A 185 -3.90 20.47 28.74
C THR A 185 -3.91 19.34 27.73
N ASP A 186 -2.76 18.74 27.43
CA ASP A 186 -2.63 17.81 26.32
C ASP A 186 -3.12 16.42 26.69
N MET A 187 -3.87 15.82 25.79
CA MET A 187 -4.28 14.42 25.84
C MET A 187 -3.57 13.64 24.75
N TRP A 188 -3.02 12.48 25.08
CA TRP A 188 -2.35 11.60 24.12
C TRP A 188 -2.90 10.18 24.16
N LEU A 189 -3.03 9.60 22.97
CA LEU A 189 -3.23 8.18 22.77
C LEU A 189 -1.98 7.64 22.09
N VAL A 190 -1.39 6.58 22.65
CA VAL A 190 -0.15 6.00 22.14
C VAL A 190 -0.33 4.51 21.89
N ASP A 191 -0.12 4.08 20.64
CA ASP A 191 -0.03 2.67 20.24
C ASP A 191 1.42 2.19 20.31
N PHE A 192 1.69 1.22 21.18
CA PHE A 192 2.97 0.52 21.23
C PHE A 192 2.85 -0.74 20.37
N PHE A 193 3.61 -0.80 19.27
CA PHE A 193 3.44 -1.82 18.24
C PHE A 193 4.77 -2.43 17.78
N MET A 194 4.66 -3.46 16.94
CA MET A 194 5.78 -3.99 16.16
C MET A 194 5.37 -4.07 14.69
N PRO A 195 6.24 -3.73 13.72
CA PRO A 195 5.87 -3.66 12.30
C PRO A 195 5.50 -5.01 11.68
N TRP A 196 6.00 -6.12 12.24
CA TRP A 196 5.70 -7.49 11.80
C TRP A 196 4.54 -8.15 12.57
N CYS A 197 3.95 -7.46 13.54
CA CYS A 197 2.81 -7.95 14.30
C CYS A 197 1.52 -7.82 13.48
N TYR A 198 0.93 -8.95 13.09
CA TYR A 198 -0.29 -8.94 12.26
C TYR A 198 -1.47 -8.16 12.89
N PRO A 199 -1.82 -8.35 14.18
CA PRO A 199 -2.86 -7.51 14.82
C PRO A 199 -2.54 -6.01 14.77
N CYS A 200 -1.27 -5.64 14.90
CA CYS A 200 -0.82 -4.25 14.83
C CYS A 200 -1.00 -3.67 13.42
N GLN A 201 -0.67 -4.44 12.39
CA GLN A 201 -0.88 -4.05 11.00
C GLN A 201 -2.38 -3.81 10.72
N GLN A 202 -3.27 -4.65 11.26
CA GLN A 202 -4.72 -4.46 11.16
C GLN A 202 -5.19 -3.19 11.86
N LEU A 203 -4.66 -2.88 13.05
CA LEU A 203 -5.01 -1.67 13.81
C LEU A 203 -4.54 -0.38 13.11
N SER A 204 -3.41 -0.43 12.39
CA SER A 204 -2.76 0.77 11.82
C SER A 204 -3.65 1.67 10.96
N GLY A 205 -4.63 1.09 10.24
CA GLY A 205 -5.61 1.84 9.46
C GLY A 205 -6.58 2.61 10.36
N GLU A 206 -7.22 1.91 11.30
CA GLU A 206 -8.15 2.51 12.26
C GLU A 206 -7.46 3.52 13.16
N TRP A 207 -6.19 3.30 13.52
CA TRP A 207 -5.41 4.26 14.31
C TRP A 207 -5.21 5.60 13.61
N ARG A 208 -4.97 5.57 12.29
CA ARG A 208 -4.87 6.79 11.46
C ARG A 208 -6.22 7.47 11.31
N THR A 209 -7.28 6.71 11.10
CA THR A 209 -8.66 7.23 11.10
C THR A 209 -9.02 7.90 12.42
N LEU A 210 -8.70 7.26 13.55
CA LEU A 210 -8.90 7.80 14.90
C LEU A 210 -8.14 9.12 15.09
N SER A 211 -6.88 9.17 14.65
CA SER A 211 -6.05 10.38 14.69
C SER A 211 -6.70 11.56 13.95
N LYS A 212 -7.29 11.31 12.77
CA LYS A 212 -8.04 12.34 12.04
C LYS A 212 -9.29 12.81 12.80
N PHE A 213 -10.05 11.89 13.40
CA PHE A 213 -11.26 12.25 14.18
C PHE A 213 -10.95 13.02 15.46
N LEU A 214 -9.81 12.74 16.10
CA LEU A 214 -9.42 13.40 17.34
C LEU A 214 -8.64 14.69 17.13
N LYS A 215 -8.47 15.16 15.88
CA LYS A 215 -7.76 16.40 15.58
C LYS A 215 -8.34 17.57 16.38
N GLY A 216 -7.51 18.20 17.22
CA GLY A 216 -7.90 19.30 18.10
C GLY A 216 -8.52 18.88 19.44
N ILE A 217 -8.76 17.58 19.65
CA ILE A 217 -9.27 17.00 20.90
C ILE A 217 -8.16 16.22 21.61
N ALA A 218 -7.46 15.35 20.89
CA ALA A 218 -6.37 14.53 21.42
C ALA A 218 -5.29 14.34 20.36
N ASN A 219 -4.05 14.22 20.81
CA ASN A 219 -2.94 13.82 19.96
C ASN A 219 -2.86 12.30 19.90
N VAL A 220 -2.51 11.76 18.74
CA VAL A 220 -2.41 10.32 18.51
C VAL A 220 -1.01 10.00 18.02
N ALA A 221 -0.38 9.04 18.65
CA ALA A 221 1.01 8.68 18.45
C ALA A 221 1.22 7.17 18.43
N GLN A 222 2.41 6.76 18.02
CA GLN A 222 2.83 5.36 18.00
C GLN A 222 4.31 5.22 18.38
N VAL A 223 4.67 4.07 18.94
CA VAL A 223 6.04 3.70 19.29
C VAL A 223 6.35 2.34 18.67
N ASP A 224 7.35 2.29 17.80
CA ASP A 224 7.87 1.03 17.26
C ASP A 224 8.80 0.35 18.29
N CYS A 225 8.30 -0.70 18.93
CA CYS A 225 9.03 -1.43 19.97
C CYS A 225 10.13 -2.36 19.44
N THR A 226 10.30 -2.49 18.11
CA THR A 226 11.48 -3.13 17.53
C THR A 226 12.68 -2.20 17.47
N ILE A 227 12.43 -0.88 17.45
CA ILE A 227 13.45 0.16 17.47
C ILE A 227 13.64 0.69 18.90
N GLN A 228 12.55 0.99 19.59
CA GLN A 228 12.52 1.61 20.92
C GLN A 228 12.38 0.57 22.04
N THR A 229 13.19 -0.50 21.99
CA THR A 229 13.10 -1.67 22.88
C THR A 229 13.14 -1.29 24.37
N GLU A 230 14.11 -0.45 24.77
CA GLU A 230 14.26 -0.02 26.16
C GLU A 230 13.07 0.83 26.63
N LEU A 231 12.59 1.73 25.79
CA LEU A 231 11.41 2.53 26.08
C LEU A 231 10.21 1.60 26.33
N CYS A 232 9.92 0.67 25.42
CA CYS A 232 8.79 -0.25 25.58
C CYS A 232 8.92 -1.13 26.82
N GLN A 233 10.13 -1.58 27.16
CA GLN A 233 10.40 -2.32 28.39
C GLN A 233 10.18 -1.48 29.66
N ARG A 234 10.73 -0.25 29.74
CA ARG A 234 10.48 0.69 30.87
C ARG A 234 8.99 1.05 30.98
N GLN A 235 8.33 1.14 29.83
CA GLN A 235 6.91 1.36 29.77
C GLN A 235 6.14 0.10 30.20
N GLY A 236 6.73 -1.09 30.26
CA GLY A 236 6.08 -2.33 30.69
C GLY A 236 5.11 -2.87 29.65
N VAL A 237 5.42 -2.71 28.36
CA VAL A 237 4.64 -3.28 27.26
C VAL A 237 4.95 -4.77 27.17
N GLN A 238 3.91 -5.61 27.25
CA GLN A 238 4.05 -7.08 27.27
C GLN A 238 3.42 -7.77 26.06
N SER A 239 2.55 -7.08 25.32
CA SER A 239 1.85 -7.58 24.14
C SER A 239 1.68 -6.47 23.12
N TYR A 240 1.43 -6.84 21.86
CA TYR A 240 1.28 -5.88 20.77
C TYR A 240 0.00 -6.15 19.96
N PRO A 241 -0.74 -5.11 19.56
CA PRO A 241 -0.56 -3.72 19.99
C PRO A 241 -0.89 -3.54 21.49
N THR A 242 -0.39 -2.48 22.09
CA THR A 242 -0.80 -2.02 23.43
C THR A 242 -1.13 -0.54 23.34
N ILE A 243 -2.38 -0.18 23.58
CA ILE A 243 -2.82 1.22 23.52
C ILE A 243 -2.83 1.82 24.93
N ARG A 244 -2.34 3.05 25.06
CA ARG A 244 -2.38 3.82 26.31
C ARG A 244 -2.97 5.20 26.12
N LEU A 245 -3.75 5.61 27.10
CA LEU A 245 -4.24 6.97 27.25
C LEU A 245 -3.36 7.74 28.24
N TYR A 246 -3.04 8.98 27.91
CA TYR A 246 -2.36 9.94 28.77
C TYR A 246 -3.24 11.18 28.86
N PRO A 247 -4.12 11.26 29.88
CA PRO A 247 -5.12 12.33 29.98
C PRO A 247 -4.51 13.67 30.42
N PRO A 248 -5.24 14.78 30.26
CA PRO A 248 -4.86 16.08 30.82
C PRO A 248 -4.68 16.03 32.35
N ASN A 249 -3.82 16.89 32.89
CA ASN A 249 -3.58 17.10 34.32
C ASN A 249 -3.16 15.85 35.12
N MET A 250 -2.57 14.84 34.46
CA MET A 250 -1.99 13.67 35.12
C MET A 250 -0.53 13.50 34.74
N ASP A 251 0.33 13.41 35.76
CA ASP A 251 1.74 13.08 35.65
C ASP A 251 1.88 11.55 35.64
N GLY A 252 1.70 10.94 34.47
CA GLY A 252 1.97 9.52 34.28
C GLY A 252 0.76 8.58 34.25
N LYS A 253 1.04 7.38 33.71
CA LYS A 253 0.14 6.36 33.13
C LYS A 253 -1.17 6.18 33.90
N ASN A 254 -2.30 6.29 33.20
CA ASN A 254 -3.53 5.66 33.63
C ASN A 254 -4.29 5.16 32.38
N PHE A 255 -4.65 3.88 32.42
CA PHE A 255 -5.45 3.13 31.44
C PHE A 255 -4.67 2.50 30.28
N VAL A 256 -4.45 1.17 30.39
CA VAL A 256 -4.28 0.29 29.23
C VAL A 256 -5.66 0.11 28.62
N LEU A 257 -5.83 0.55 27.38
CA LEU A 257 -7.01 0.23 26.59
C LEU A 257 -6.70 -1.10 25.90
N VAL A 258 -7.37 -2.17 26.35
CA VAL A 258 -7.27 -3.51 25.76
C VAL A 258 -7.99 -3.52 24.42
#